data_AF-A0A4Q3LPD3-F1
#
_entry.id   AF-A0A4Q3LPD3-F1
#
_cell.length_a   1.000
_cell.length_b   1.000
_cell.length_c   1.000
_cell.angle_alpha   90.00
_cell.angle_beta   90.00
_cell.angle_gamma   90.00
#
_symmetry.space_group_name_H-M   'P 1'
#
loop_
_entity.id
_entity.type
_entity.pdbx_description
1 polymer ?
#
loop_
_entity_poly.entity_id
_entity_poly.type
_entity_poly.pdbx_seq_one_letter_code
_entity_poly.pdbx_strand_id
1 'polypeptide(L)'
;MDDNLFGRKESQSMNEGLLRQRRNLILVCTVLWLLRFGEVKLEKMSLAGFDVTFNRPDALYLAIWIAFAYFLYRYYQYFVRFAQQEVLDAFRSRMDNLALVWMARVQKVHPGWETKTGFPRMIDLFKTTFVVRSEERIMEGGKEVGRREFEVRLNRPMVAARITLSIIDAVFRSTVGTDYLLPFLLALGVLLYCGSSDWQGGLGVLLAKG
;
A
#
# COMPACT_ATOMS: atom_id res chain seq x y z
N MET A 1 35.99 -0.63 1.09
CA MET A 1 34.99 -0.10 2.05
C MET A 1 33.91 0.65 1.26
N ASP A 2 33.58 0.16 0.05
CA ASP A 2 32.95 0.93 -1.03
C ASP A 2 31.63 0.32 -1.53
N ASP A 3 31.31 -0.92 -1.13
CA ASP A 3 30.09 -1.61 -1.54
C ASP A 3 28.81 -0.94 -1.03
N ASN A 4 28.87 -0.26 0.12
CA ASN A 4 27.73 0.47 0.68
C ASN A 4 27.41 1.79 -0.05
N LEU A 5 28.35 2.35 -0.83
CA LEU A 5 28.15 3.60 -1.56
C LEU A 5 27.42 3.37 -2.89
N PHE A 6 27.67 2.24 -3.56
CA PHE A 6 26.99 1.88 -4.80
C PHE A 6 25.51 1.55 -4.57
N GLY A 7 25.18 0.73 -3.57
CA GLY A 7 23.79 0.38 -3.26
C GLY A 7 22.92 1.59 -2.83
N ARG A 8 23.54 2.62 -2.24
CA ARG A 8 22.82 3.82 -1.80
C ARG A 8 22.48 4.77 -2.95
N LYS A 9 23.34 4.87 -3.98
CA LYS A 9 23.06 5.66 -5.18
C LYS A 9 21.98 5.03 -6.06
N GLU A 10 22.02 3.71 -6.21
CA GLU A 10 21.01 2.96 -6.95
C GLU A 10 19.62 3.11 -6.34
N SER A 11 19.47 2.96 -5.02
CA SER A 11 18.18 3.17 -4.35
C SER A 11 17.66 4.61 -4.47
N GLN A 12 18.54 5.62 -4.41
CA GLN A 12 18.14 7.03 -4.59
C GLN A 12 17.68 7.33 -6.03
N SER A 13 18.44 6.95 -7.05
CA SER A 13 18.06 7.24 -8.45
C SER A 13 16.81 6.46 -8.88
N MET A 14 16.58 5.27 -8.31
CA MET A 14 15.38 4.48 -8.57
C MET A 14 14.13 5.09 -7.93
N ASN A 15 14.26 5.67 -6.73
CA ASN A 15 13.15 6.36 -6.06
C ASN A 15 12.70 7.62 -6.85
N GLU A 16 13.64 8.35 -7.44
CA GLU A 16 13.32 9.47 -8.35
C GLU A 16 12.51 9.05 -9.58
N GLY A 17 12.85 7.90 -10.16
CA GLY A 17 12.11 7.33 -11.29
C GLY A 17 10.64 7.08 -10.94
N LEU A 18 10.38 6.53 -9.76
CA LEU A 18 9.03 6.26 -9.28
C LEU A 18 8.26 7.55 -9.02
N LEU A 19 8.88 8.53 -8.35
CA LEU A 19 8.27 9.85 -8.12
C LEU A 19 7.84 10.53 -9.43
N ARG A 20 8.63 10.39 -10.49
CA ARG A 20 8.28 10.91 -11.82
C ARG A 20 7.07 10.21 -12.41
N GLN A 21 7.03 8.88 -12.37
CA GLN A 21 5.88 8.12 -12.89
C GLN A 21 4.60 8.43 -12.11
N ARG A 22 4.70 8.57 -10.78
CA ARG A 22 3.59 8.98 -9.92
C ARG A 22 3.01 10.33 -10.36
N ARG A 23 3.86 11.34 -10.55
CA ARG A 23 3.42 12.68 -10.98
C ARG A 23 2.75 12.63 -12.35
N ASN A 24 3.32 11.88 -13.29
CA ASN A 24 2.75 11.72 -14.64
C ASN A 24 1.37 11.04 -14.59
N LEU A 25 1.23 9.97 -13.81
CA LEU A 25 -0.06 9.28 -13.65
C LEU A 25 -1.10 10.21 -13.03
N ILE A 26 -0.76 10.90 -11.94
CA ILE A 26 -1.67 11.86 -11.29
C ILE A 26 -2.07 12.98 -12.26
N LEU A 27 -1.13 13.52 -13.03
CA LEU A 27 -1.41 14.58 -14.01
C LEU A 27 -2.43 14.09 -15.04
N VAL A 28 -2.22 12.91 -15.63
CA VAL A 28 -3.13 12.36 -16.63
C VAL A 28 -4.49 12.01 -16.02
N CYS A 29 -4.54 11.47 -14.79
CA CYS A 29 -5.77 11.25 -14.04
C CYS A 29 -6.55 12.56 -13.86
N THR A 30 -5.88 13.64 -13.45
CA THR A 30 -6.47 14.96 -13.25
C THR A 30 -6.99 15.53 -14.58
N VAL A 31 -6.24 15.39 -15.67
CA VAL A 31 -6.69 15.82 -17.00
C VAL A 31 -7.95 15.09 -17.41
N LEU A 32 -7.99 13.75 -17.30
CA LEU A 32 -9.19 12.96 -17.61
C LEU A 32 -10.38 13.38 -16.75
N TRP A 33 -10.16 13.54 -15.44
CA TRP A 33 -11.20 13.95 -14.51
C TRP A 33 -11.74 15.35 -14.84
N LEU A 34 -10.87 16.33 -15.12
CA LEU A 34 -11.29 17.69 -15.50
C LEU A 34 -12.04 17.73 -16.83
N LEU A 35 -11.59 16.96 -17.82
CA LEU A 35 -12.29 16.86 -19.10
C LEU A 35 -13.70 16.32 -18.89
N ARG A 36 -13.85 15.28 -18.06
CA ARG A 36 -15.16 14.69 -17.75
C ARG A 36 -16.04 15.64 -16.94
N PHE A 37 -15.47 16.24 -15.90
CA PHE A 37 -16.18 17.11 -14.98
C PHE A 37 -16.63 18.40 -15.65
N GLY A 38 -15.80 18.97 -16.52
CA GLY A 38 -16.13 20.17 -17.30
C GLY A 38 -16.97 19.91 -18.54
N GLU A 39 -17.35 18.64 -18.81
CA GLU A 39 -18.06 18.20 -20.02
C GLU A 39 -17.48 18.82 -21.30
N VAL A 40 -16.15 18.93 -21.34
CA VAL A 40 -15.44 19.76 -22.32
C VAL A 40 -15.67 19.17 -23.71
N LYS A 41 -16.44 19.87 -24.53
CA LYS A 41 -16.57 19.60 -25.96
C LYS A 41 -15.38 20.21 -26.67
N LEU A 42 -14.45 19.37 -27.14
CA LEU A 42 -13.24 19.78 -27.84
C LEU A 42 -13.52 20.19 -29.30
N GLU A 43 -14.53 21.03 -29.52
CA GLU A 43 -14.86 21.54 -30.87
C GLU A 43 -13.87 22.64 -31.29
N LYS A 44 -13.48 23.51 -30.35
CA LYS A 44 -12.50 24.58 -30.56
C LYS A 44 -11.65 24.74 -29.30
N MET A 45 -10.33 24.65 -29.44
CA MET A 45 -9.40 24.99 -28.35
C MET A 45 -8.61 26.23 -28.77
N SER A 46 -8.75 27.32 -28.02
CA SER A 46 -7.91 28.52 -28.19
C SER A 46 -6.71 28.38 -27.27
N LEU A 47 -5.55 28.02 -27.82
CA LEU A 47 -4.30 27.92 -27.06
C LEU A 47 -3.37 29.05 -27.50
N ALA A 48 -3.02 29.94 -26.57
CA ALA A 48 -2.10 31.06 -26.83
C ALA A 48 -2.52 31.96 -28.02
N GLY A 49 -3.83 32.15 -28.22
CA GLY A 49 -4.37 32.96 -29.32
C GLY A 49 -4.52 32.23 -30.65
N PHE A 50 -4.15 30.94 -30.72
CA PHE A 50 -4.43 30.09 -31.86
C PHE A 50 -5.70 29.28 -31.63
N ASP A 51 -6.71 29.51 -32.45
CA ASP A 51 -7.91 28.69 -32.50
C ASP A 51 -7.62 27.44 -33.33
N VAL A 52 -7.37 26.33 -32.64
CA VAL A 52 -7.21 25.01 -33.27
C VAL A 52 -8.58 24.34 -33.30
N THR A 53 -9.10 24.12 -34.50
CA THR A 53 -10.31 23.33 -34.75
C THR A 53 -9.92 21.88 -35.00
N PHE A 54 -10.46 20.96 -34.20
CA PHE A 54 -10.19 19.53 -34.35
C PHE A 54 -11.24 18.88 -35.25
N ASN A 55 -10.82 18.34 -36.39
CA ASN A 55 -11.73 17.60 -37.28
C ASN A 55 -12.22 16.27 -36.67
N ARG A 56 -11.43 15.66 -35.76
CA ARG A 56 -11.76 14.38 -35.09
C ARG A 56 -11.40 14.46 -33.60
N PRO A 57 -12.26 15.05 -32.73
CA PRO A 57 -11.99 15.16 -31.30
C PRO A 57 -11.85 13.79 -30.61
N ASP A 58 -12.52 12.76 -31.14
CA ASP A 58 -12.45 11.38 -30.64
C ASP A 58 -11.01 10.83 -30.62
N ALA A 59 -10.16 11.22 -31.59
CA ALA A 59 -8.76 10.81 -31.63
C ALA A 59 -7.94 11.41 -30.47
N LEU A 60 -8.30 12.63 -30.00
CA LEU A 60 -7.61 13.26 -28.88
C LEU A 60 -7.95 12.55 -27.57
N TYR A 61 -9.22 12.23 -27.33
CA TYR A 61 -9.62 11.46 -26.14
C TYR A 61 -8.96 10.07 -26.12
N LEU A 62 -8.89 9.39 -27.28
CA LEU A 62 -8.19 8.12 -27.39
C LEU A 62 -6.69 8.26 -27.06
N ALA A 63 -6.02 9.30 -27.55
CA ALA A 63 -4.61 9.56 -27.24
C ALA A 63 -4.38 9.78 -25.74
N ILE A 64 -5.30 10.47 -25.05
CA ILE A 64 -5.23 10.65 -23.59
C ILE A 64 -5.41 9.32 -22.86
N TRP A 65 -6.35 8.47 -23.29
CA TRP A 65 -6.52 7.13 -22.73
C TRP A 65 -5.30 6.22 -22.95
N ILE A 66 -4.66 6.30 -24.12
CA ILE A 66 -3.41 5.58 -24.40
C ILE A 66 -2.29 6.08 -23.47
N ALA A 67 -2.16 7.40 -23.31
CA ALA A 67 -1.19 7.99 -22.37
C ALA A 67 -1.47 7.55 -20.93
N PHE A 68 -2.74 7.54 -20.51
CA PHE A 68 -3.16 7.04 -19.21
C PHE A 68 -2.76 5.58 -19.01
N ALA A 69 -3.11 4.70 -19.97
CA ALA A 69 -2.78 3.27 -19.90
C ALA A 69 -1.26 3.05 -19.85
N TYR A 70 -0.49 3.81 -20.64
CA TYR A 70 0.97 3.77 -20.62
C TYR A 70 1.54 4.16 -19.25
N PHE A 71 1.12 5.29 -18.67
CA PHE A 71 1.60 5.72 -17.37
C PHE A 71 1.13 4.80 -16.23
N LEU A 72 -0.08 4.25 -16.32
CA LEU A 72 -0.59 3.27 -15.36
C LEU A 72 0.23 1.98 -15.41
N TYR A 73 0.48 1.44 -16.61
CA TYR A 73 1.33 0.27 -16.80
C TYR A 73 2.74 0.51 -16.27
N ARG A 74 3.35 1.65 -16.63
CA ARG A 74 4.69 2.00 -16.19
C ARG A 74 4.75 2.13 -14.68
N TYR A 75 3.77 2.78 -14.07
CA TYR A 75 3.65 2.89 -12.62
C TYR A 75 3.54 1.51 -11.95
N TYR A 76 2.70 0.63 -12.48
CA TYR A 76 2.55 -0.74 -11.98
C TYR A 76 3.87 -1.54 -12.02
N GLN A 77 4.65 -1.42 -13.10
CA GLN A 77 5.97 -2.05 -13.19
C GLN A 77 6.91 -1.61 -12.05
N TYR A 78 6.93 -0.30 -11.73
CA TYR A 78 7.74 0.21 -10.62
C TYR A 78 7.20 -0.22 -9.26
N PHE A 79 5.87 -0.22 -9.08
CA PHE A 79 5.23 -0.64 -7.85
C PHE A 79 5.57 -2.10 -7.49
N VAL A 80 5.42 -3.03 -8.45
CA VAL A 80 5.71 -4.45 -8.22
C VAL A 80 7.18 -4.68 -7.91
N ARG A 81 8.09 -3.95 -8.58
CA ARG A 81 9.54 -4.15 -8.38
C ARG A 81 10.05 -3.61 -7.05
N PHE A 82 9.56 -2.47 -6.59
CA PHE A 82 10.20 -1.72 -5.50
C PHE A 82 9.27 -1.51 -4.31
N ALA A 83 8.05 -1.03 -4.57
CA ALA A 83 7.12 -0.74 -3.49
C ALA A 83 6.74 -2.00 -2.72
N GLN A 84 6.71 -3.17 -3.36
CA GLN A 84 6.40 -4.41 -2.65
C GLN A 84 7.37 -4.69 -1.50
N GLN A 85 8.68 -4.53 -1.69
CA GLN A 85 9.66 -4.78 -0.62
C GLN A 85 9.58 -3.71 0.47
N GLU A 86 9.55 -2.43 0.10
CA GLU A 86 9.45 -1.34 1.07
C GLU A 86 8.15 -1.39 1.89
N VAL A 87 7.03 -1.68 1.24
CA VAL A 87 5.73 -1.86 1.91
C VAL A 87 5.79 -3.07 2.82
N LEU A 88 6.37 -4.19 2.39
CA LEU A 88 6.51 -5.38 3.22
C LEU A 88 7.42 -5.14 4.42
N ASP A 89 8.51 -4.39 4.26
CA ASP A 89 9.45 -4.11 5.35
C ASP A 89 8.91 -3.06 6.32
N ALA A 90 8.23 -2.03 5.82
CA ALA A 90 7.47 -1.09 6.64
C ALA A 90 6.35 -1.80 7.42
N PHE A 91 5.65 -2.72 6.75
CA PHE A 91 4.62 -3.55 7.35
C PHE A 91 5.19 -4.47 8.43
N ARG A 92 6.29 -5.18 8.15
CA ARG A 92 7.00 -6.03 9.12
C ARG A 92 7.43 -5.24 10.34
N SER A 93 8.07 -4.09 10.13
CA SER A 93 8.53 -3.22 11.22
C SER A 93 7.37 -2.74 12.11
N ARG A 94 6.22 -2.40 11.51
CA ARG A 94 5.03 -1.97 12.28
C ARG A 94 4.43 -3.11 13.07
N MET A 95 4.32 -4.27 12.46
CA MET A 95 3.78 -5.48 13.08
C MET A 95 4.66 -5.97 14.23
N ASP A 96 5.99 -5.93 14.08
CA ASP A 96 6.93 -6.29 15.15
C ASP A 96 6.77 -5.34 16.35
N ASN A 97 6.64 -4.03 16.10
CA ASN A 97 6.34 -3.05 17.16
C ASN A 97 5.01 -3.34 17.87
N LEU A 98 3.97 -3.73 17.14
CA LEU A 98 2.68 -4.08 17.73
C LEU A 98 2.75 -5.37 18.54
N ALA A 99 3.49 -6.37 18.06
CA ALA A 99 3.75 -7.59 18.80
C ALA A 99 4.47 -7.28 20.12
N LEU A 100 5.48 -6.40 20.10
CA LEU A 100 6.18 -5.96 21.31
C LEU A 100 5.24 -5.24 22.29
N VAL A 101 4.42 -4.29 21.82
CA VAL A 101 3.46 -3.57 22.68
C VAL A 101 2.43 -4.52 23.29
N TRP A 102 1.95 -5.47 22.50
CA TRP A 102 0.99 -6.47 22.98
C TRP A 102 1.62 -7.41 24.01
N MET A 103 2.84 -7.89 23.76
CA MET A 103 3.61 -8.70 24.72
C MET A 103 3.87 -7.95 26.03
N ALA A 104 4.22 -6.66 25.96
CA ALA A 104 4.38 -5.83 27.15
C ALA A 104 3.08 -5.71 27.96
N ARG A 105 1.91 -5.67 27.30
CA ARG A 105 0.60 -5.70 28.00
C ARG A 105 0.34 -7.05 28.66
N VAL A 106 0.66 -8.15 27.99
CA VAL A 106 0.50 -9.50 28.54
C VAL A 106 1.42 -9.70 29.75
N GLN A 107 2.68 -9.27 29.66
CA GLN A 107 3.65 -9.34 30.76
C GLN A 107 3.22 -8.51 31.98
N LYS A 108 2.56 -7.36 31.77
CA LYS A 108 1.97 -6.58 32.88
C LYS A 108 0.87 -7.33 33.62
N VAL A 109 0.07 -8.13 32.92
CA VAL A 109 -0.98 -8.97 33.53
C VAL A 109 -0.37 -10.22 34.19
N HIS A 110 0.77 -10.69 33.69
CA HIS A 110 1.47 -11.88 34.19
C HIS A 110 2.98 -11.62 34.42
N PRO A 111 3.37 -10.96 35.53
CA PRO A 111 4.74 -10.49 35.77
C PRO A 111 5.81 -11.59 35.95
N GLY A 112 5.44 -12.88 35.98
CA GLY A 112 6.37 -14.02 36.08
C GLY A 112 6.62 -14.77 34.77
N TRP A 113 6.05 -14.33 33.64
CA TRP A 113 6.19 -15.06 32.37
C TRP A 113 7.52 -14.76 31.68
N GLU A 114 8.48 -15.68 31.82
CA GLU A 114 9.69 -15.73 30.99
C GLU A 114 9.38 -16.48 29.68
N THR A 115 9.49 -15.79 28.54
CA THR A 115 9.27 -16.40 27.22
C THR A 115 10.49 -17.19 26.79
N LYS A 116 10.45 -18.52 26.89
CA LYS A 116 11.57 -19.41 26.51
C LYS A 116 11.93 -19.38 25.02
N THR A 117 10.96 -19.09 24.15
CA THR A 117 11.13 -19.16 22.69
C THR A 117 11.64 -17.86 22.05
N GLY A 118 12.04 -16.88 22.85
CA GLY A 118 12.29 -15.52 22.35
C GLY A 118 10.99 -14.83 21.91
N PHE A 119 11.10 -13.56 21.51
CA PHE A 119 9.94 -12.84 21.00
C PHE A 119 9.40 -13.55 19.74
N PRO A 120 8.11 -13.91 19.70
CA PRO A 120 7.53 -14.58 18.56
C PRO A 120 7.66 -13.67 17.34
N ARG A 121 8.20 -14.20 16.24
CA ARG A 121 8.21 -13.46 14.98
C ARG A 121 6.77 -13.35 14.51
N MET A 122 6.44 -12.26 13.81
CA MET A 122 5.09 -12.07 13.29
C MET A 122 4.58 -13.26 12.45
N ILE A 123 5.46 -13.97 11.74
CA ILE A 123 5.10 -15.18 10.97
C ILE A 123 4.46 -16.27 11.84
N ASP A 124 4.80 -16.31 13.12
CA ASP A 124 4.26 -17.28 14.06
C ASP A 124 2.84 -16.90 14.52
N LEU A 125 2.46 -15.61 14.49
CA LEU A 125 1.09 -15.15 14.78
C LEU A 125 0.09 -15.55 13.70
N PHE A 126 0.56 -15.83 12.48
CA PHE A 126 -0.27 -16.35 11.38
C PHE A 126 -0.43 -17.87 11.41
N LYS A 127 0.32 -18.60 12.25
CA LYS A 127 0.17 -20.05 12.38
C LYS A 127 -1.14 -20.40 13.09
N THR A 128 -1.71 -21.53 12.69
CA THR A 128 -3.07 -22.02 13.00
C THR A 128 -3.38 -22.17 14.50
N THR A 129 -2.34 -22.33 15.32
CA THR A 129 -2.41 -22.52 16.77
C THR A 129 -1.26 -21.75 17.41
N PHE A 130 -1.51 -20.48 17.73
CA PHE A 130 -0.57 -19.72 18.55
C PHE A 130 -0.77 -20.11 20.01
N VAL A 131 0.16 -20.93 20.51
CA VAL A 131 0.24 -21.32 21.91
C VAL A 131 1.46 -20.63 22.49
N VAL A 132 1.25 -19.63 23.34
CA VAL A 132 2.35 -19.10 24.16
C VAL A 132 2.53 -20.08 25.30
N ARG A 133 3.64 -20.82 25.26
CA ARG A 133 4.10 -21.62 26.40
C ARG A 133 4.93 -20.72 27.30
N SER A 134 4.42 -20.48 28.49
CA SER A 134 5.17 -19.80 29.54
C SER A 134 5.36 -20.76 30.71
N GLU A 135 6.48 -20.62 31.39
CA GLU A 135 6.74 -21.32 32.64
C GLU A 135 6.73 -20.30 33.76
N GLU A 136 5.87 -20.52 34.76
CA GLU A 136 5.93 -19.80 36.01
C GLU A 136 6.78 -20.62 36.98
N ARG A 137 7.88 -20.01 37.46
CA ARG A 137 8.70 -20.61 38.53
C ARG A 137 8.08 -20.24 39.87
N ILE A 138 7.63 -21.25 40.62
CA ILE A 138 7.09 -21.05 41.96
C ILE A 138 8.27 -21.07 42.94
N MET A 139 8.56 -19.91 43.51
CA MET A 139 9.60 -19.72 44.52
C MET A 139 8.98 -19.72 45.92
N GLU A 140 9.40 -20.63 46.80
CA GLU A 140 9.00 -20.64 48.21
C GLU A 140 10.27 -20.63 49.06
N GLY A 141 10.44 -19.63 49.94
CA GLY A 141 11.64 -19.49 50.76
C GLY A 141 12.95 -19.33 49.96
N GLY A 142 12.89 -18.81 48.74
CA GLY A 142 14.06 -18.64 47.85
C GLY A 142 14.53 -19.92 47.15
N LYS A 143 13.80 -21.04 47.29
CA LYS A 143 14.03 -22.27 46.51
C LYS A 143 12.91 -22.46 45.48
N GLU A 144 13.28 -22.94 44.30
CA GLU A 144 12.32 -23.32 43.25
C GLU A 144 11.60 -24.59 43.72
N VAL A 145 10.31 -24.46 44.09
CA VAL A 145 9.50 -25.56 44.63
C VAL A 145 8.68 -26.25 43.54
N GLY A 146 8.45 -25.57 42.41
CA GLY A 146 7.76 -26.18 41.29
C GLY A 146 7.74 -25.31 40.04
N ARG A 147 7.35 -25.95 38.94
CA ARG A 147 7.19 -25.32 37.63
C ARG A 147 5.76 -25.55 37.15
N ARG A 148 5.04 -24.47 36.83
CA ARG A 148 3.75 -24.58 36.14
C ARG A 148 3.91 -24.13 34.70
N GLU A 149 3.60 -25.05 33.79
CA GLU A 149 3.45 -24.73 32.38
C GLU A 149 2.04 -24.18 32.15
N PHE A 150 1.96 -23.00 31.54
CA PHE A 150 0.71 -22.42 31.10
C PHE A 150 0.71 -22.28 29.58
N GLU A 151 -0.37 -22.76 28.97
CA GLU A 151 -0.65 -22.61 27.54
C GLU A 151 -1.79 -21.61 27.37
N VAL A 152 -1.49 -20.42 26.86
CA VAL A 152 -2.55 -19.46 26.48
C VAL A 152 -2.86 -19.60 25.00
N ARG A 153 -4.09 -20.03 24.72
CA ARG A 153 -4.66 -20.09 23.37
C ARG A 153 -5.28 -18.75 23.03
N LEU A 154 -4.78 -18.09 21.99
CA LEU A 154 -5.36 -16.84 21.52
C LEU A 154 -6.60 -17.10 20.66
N ASN A 155 -7.62 -16.26 20.85
CA ASN A 155 -8.82 -16.27 20.03
C ASN A 155 -8.50 -15.76 18.60
N ARG A 156 -8.62 -16.64 17.60
CA ARG A 156 -8.22 -16.39 16.19
C ARG A 156 -8.87 -15.15 15.56
N PRO A 157 -10.20 -14.98 15.58
CA PRO A 157 -10.86 -13.80 15.02
C PRO A 157 -10.40 -12.49 15.66
N MET A 158 -10.12 -12.49 16.97
CA MET A 158 -9.64 -11.29 17.66
C MET A 158 -8.23 -10.90 17.21
N VAL A 159 -7.34 -11.89 17.07
CA VAL A 159 -5.97 -11.67 16.57
C VAL A 159 -6.03 -11.22 15.11
N ALA A 160 -6.76 -11.94 14.26
CA ALA A 160 -6.91 -11.59 12.84
C ALA A 160 -7.48 -10.18 12.64
N ALA A 161 -8.53 -9.80 13.38
CA ALA A 161 -9.12 -8.46 13.29
C ALA A 161 -8.14 -7.35 13.71
N ARG A 162 -7.33 -7.60 14.74
CA ARG A 162 -6.30 -6.63 15.15
C ARG A 162 -5.15 -6.54 14.16
N ILE A 163 -4.75 -7.68 13.59
CA ILE A 163 -3.75 -7.71 12.51
C ILE A 163 -4.29 -6.92 11.33
N THR A 164 -5.50 -7.18 10.83
CA THR A 164 -6.09 -6.47 9.68
C THR A 164 -6.24 -4.97 9.93
N LEU A 165 -6.74 -4.56 11.10
CA LEU A 165 -6.76 -3.15 11.50
C LEU A 165 -5.37 -2.51 11.50
N SER A 166 -4.35 -3.26 11.92
CA SER A 166 -2.97 -2.79 11.93
C SER A 166 -2.36 -2.73 10.52
N ILE A 167 -2.75 -3.65 9.62
CA ILE A 167 -2.38 -3.57 8.21
C ILE A 167 -2.97 -2.31 7.60
N ILE A 168 -4.27 -2.08 7.83
CA ILE A 168 -4.98 -0.90 7.34
C ILE A 168 -4.31 0.35 7.90
N ASP A 169 -4.11 0.45 9.21
CA ASP A 169 -3.46 1.61 9.83
C ASP A 169 -2.02 1.80 9.32
N ALA A 170 -1.24 0.73 9.15
CA ALA A 170 0.10 0.80 8.60
C ALA A 170 0.08 1.28 7.14
N VAL A 171 -0.85 0.82 6.32
CA VAL A 171 -0.99 1.23 4.91
C VAL A 171 -1.44 2.69 4.81
N PHE A 172 -2.38 3.14 5.66
CA PHE A 172 -2.91 4.51 5.60
C PHE A 172 -2.04 5.54 6.34
N ARG A 173 -1.33 5.16 7.41
CA ARG A 173 -0.43 6.05 8.15
C ARG A 173 1.02 5.99 7.70
N SER A 174 1.45 4.95 6.99
CA SER A 174 2.76 4.99 6.36
C SER A 174 2.68 5.93 5.15
N THR A 175 3.59 6.90 5.12
CA THR A 175 3.81 7.75 3.95
C THR A 175 3.99 6.90 2.69
N VAL A 176 4.72 5.79 2.83
CA VAL A 176 4.90 4.71 1.85
C VAL A 176 3.56 4.24 1.27
N GLY A 177 2.62 3.82 2.10
CA GLY A 177 1.33 3.31 1.62
C GLY A 177 0.50 4.37 0.92
N THR A 178 0.45 5.60 1.44
CA THR A 178 -0.24 6.71 0.74
C THR A 178 0.46 7.10 -0.56
N ASP A 179 1.79 7.09 -0.59
CA ASP A 179 2.60 7.48 -1.74
C ASP A 179 2.45 6.51 -2.90
N TYR A 180 2.20 5.23 -2.60
CA TYR A 180 2.08 4.17 -3.60
C TYR A 180 0.64 3.74 -3.91
N LEU A 181 -0.25 3.72 -2.92
CA LEU A 181 -1.61 3.21 -3.08
C LEU A 181 -2.54 4.29 -3.65
N LEU A 182 -2.39 5.55 -3.23
CA LEU A 182 -3.27 6.64 -3.63
C LEU A 182 -3.27 6.90 -5.15
N PRO A 183 -2.13 6.92 -5.86
CA PRO A 183 -2.13 7.08 -7.31
C PRO A 183 -2.85 5.93 -8.03
N PHE A 184 -2.77 4.71 -7.49
CA PHE A 184 -3.44 3.55 -8.05
C PHE A 184 -4.96 3.60 -7.83
N LEU A 185 -5.39 3.94 -6.62
CA LEU A 185 -6.80 4.15 -6.30
C LEU A 185 -7.41 5.29 -7.11
N LEU A 186 -6.66 6.38 -7.30
CA LEU A 186 -7.06 7.49 -8.15
C LEU A 186 -7.21 7.04 -9.61
N ALA A 187 -6.23 6.31 -10.15
CA ALA A 187 -6.30 5.79 -11.51
C ALA A 187 -7.50 4.84 -11.70
N LEU A 188 -7.76 3.96 -10.72
CA LEU A 188 -8.92 3.07 -10.74
C LEU A 188 -10.23 3.87 -10.66
N GLY A 189 -10.29 4.88 -9.79
CA GLY A 189 -11.44 5.77 -9.68
C GLY A 189 -11.71 6.52 -10.99
N VAL A 190 -10.68 7.07 -11.64
CA VAL A 190 -10.79 7.73 -12.94
C VAL A 190 -11.21 6.74 -14.03
N LEU A 191 -10.66 5.52 -14.04
CA LEU A 191 -11.05 4.48 -14.99
C LEU A 191 -12.54 4.12 -14.84
N LEU A 192 -13.01 3.91 -13.62
CA LEU A 192 -14.41 3.57 -13.35
C LEU A 192 -15.35 4.75 -13.63
N TYR A 193 -14.98 5.96 -13.20
CA TYR A 193 -15.80 7.15 -13.33
C TYR A 193 -15.84 7.70 -14.76
N CYS A 194 -14.67 7.88 -15.39
CA CYS A 194 -14.57 8.44 -16.74
C CYS A 194 -14.76 7.38 -17.82
N GLY A 195 -14.27 6.16 -17.58
CA GLY A 195 -14.30 5.07 -18.58
C GLY A 195 -15.70 4.48 -18.79
N SER A 196 -16.47 4.32 -17.70
CA SER A 196 -17.83 3.74 -17.74
C SER A 196 -18.94 4.75 -17.97
N SER A 197 -18.61 6.04 -18.14
CA SER A 197 -19.64 7.07 -18.36
C SER A 197 -19.93 7.26 -19.84
N ASP A 198 -21.18 7.63 -20.16
CA ASP A 198 -21.69 7.82 -21.52
C ASP A 198 -21.21 9.12 -22.19
N TRP A 199 -20.22 9.81 -21.61
CA TRP A 199 -19.68 11.04 -22.21
C TRP A 199 -18.87 10.74 -23.47
N GLN A 200 -18.72 11.74 -24.34
CA GLN A 200 -18.06 11.59 -25.65
C GLN A 200 -16.63 11.05 -25.57
N GLY A 201 -15.88 11.40 -24.50
CA GLY A 201 -14.53 10.92 -24.24
C GLY A 201 -14.46 9.59 -23.48
N GLY A 202 -15.60 8.92 -23.26
CA GLY A 202 -15.69 7.68 -22.48
C GLY A 202 -15.03 6.53 -23.21
N LEU A 203 -14.28 5.70 -22.47
CA LEU A 203 -13.56 4.58 -23.06
C LEU A 203 -14.54 3.62 -23.79
N GLY A 204 -15.69 3.32 -23.18
CA GLY A 204 -16.72 2.49 -23.81
C GLY A 204 -17.29 3.08 -25.09
N VAL A 205 -17.54 4.39 -25.12
CA VAL A 205 -18.07 5.10 -26.30
C VAL A 205 -17.03 5.15 -27.42
N LEU A 206 -15.76 5.42 -27.09
CA LEU A 206 -14.67 5.46 -28.07
C LEU A 206 -14.42 4.09 -28.71
N LEU A 207 -14.44 3.02 -27.90
CA LEU A 207 -14.27 1.65 -28.39
C LEU A 207 -15.46 1.17 -29.23
N ALA A 208 -16.67 1.66 -28.99
CA ALA A 208 -17.83 1.32 -29.80
C ALA A 208 -17.84 1.99 -31.19
N LYS A 209 -17.06 3.06 -31.38
CA LYS A 209 -16.99 3.84 -32.62
C LYS A 209 -15.83 3.44 -33.55
N GLY A 210 -14.80 2.78 -33.02
CA GLY A 210 -13.60 2.36 -33.77
C GLY A 210 -13.75 0.95 -34.30
#